data_AF-A0A1G8F730-F1
#
_entry.id   AF-A0A1G8F730-F1
#
_cell.length_a   1.000
_cell.length_b   1.000
_cell.length_c   1.000
_cell.angle_alpha   90.00
_cell.angle_beta   90.00
_cell.angle_gamma   90.00
#
_symmetry.space_group_name_H-M   'P 1'
#
loop_
_entity.id
_entity.type
_entity.pdbx_description
1 polymer ?
#
loop_
_entity_poly.entity_id
_entity_poly.type
_entity_poly.pdbx_seq_one_letter_code
_entity_poly.pdbx_strand_id
1 'polypeptide(L)'
;MHLRILLPFELFAEVTGVTRIVAETHDGSFGLLPNRLDCVAALAPGILTWQTPADGEGFAAVDVGTLTKVGREVVVTVRRALQGRDLASLRTTVDQEFLALDQTEHQVRTVMAKLETGFARRFMQMQS
;
A
#
# COMPACT_ATOMS: atom_id res chain seq x y z
N MET A 1 -5.47 -19.10 -3.75
CA MET A 1 -6.04 -17.81 -3.30
C MET A 1 -6.42 -17.01 -4.54
N HIS A 2 -7.28 -16.02 -4.38
CA HIS A 2 -7.63 -15.06 -5.41
C HIS A 2 -7.15 -13.69 -4.94
N LEU A 3 -6.19 -13.12 -5.65
CA LEU A 3 -5.57 -11.83 -5.33
C LEU A 3 -6.19 -10.74 -6.18
N ARG A 4 -6.67 -9.67 -5.54
CA ARG A 4 -7.11 -8.45 -6.21
C ARG A 4 -6.33 -7.26 -5.66
N ILE A 5 -5.75 -6.47 -6.55
CA ILE A 5 -5.08 -5.22 -6.23
C ILE A 5 -5.99 -4.08 -6.68
N LEU A 6 -6.42 -3.25 -5.74
CA LEU A 6 -7.35 -2.15 -5.94
C LEU A 6 -6.62 -0.82 -5.72
N LEU A 7 -6.80 0.07 -6.69
CA LEU A 7 -6.52 1.50 -6.54
C LEU A 7 -7.84 2.23 -6.27
N PRO A 8 -7.80 3.48 -5.77
CA PRO A 8 -9.02 4.23 -5.49
C PRO A 8 -9.95 4.42 -6.70
N PHE A 9 -9.41 4.29 -7.91
CA PHE A 9 -10.10 4.57 -9.17
C PHE A 9 -10.22 3.36 -10.11
N GLU A 10 -9.58 2.22 -9.80
CA GLU A 10 -9.64 1.04 -10.67
C GLU A 10 -9.24 -0.27 -9.98
N LEU A 11 -9.61 -1.39 -10.60
CA LEU A 11 -9.03 -2.72 -10.31
C LEU A 11 -7.71 -2.84 -11.09
N PHE A 12 -6.59 -2.71 -10.37
CA PHE A 12 -5.26 -2.70 -10.97
C PHE A 12 -4.81 -4.07 -11.45
N ALA A 13 -5.07 -5.11 -10.66
CA ALA A 13 -4.75 -6.49 -11.04
C ALA A 13 -5.71 -7.48 -10.38
N GLU A 14 -5.97 -8.58 -11.09
CA GLU A 14 -6.75 -9.72 -10.60
C GLU A 14 -6.04 -11.01 -11.00
N VAL A 15 -5.65 -11.82 -10.01
CA VAL A 15 -4.84 -13.02 -10.21
C VAL A 15 -5.48 -14.18 -9.45
N THR A 16 -5.88 -15.20 -10.19
CA THR A 16 -6.46 -16.43 -9.64
C THR A 16 -5.38 -17.49 -9.41
N GLY A 17 -5.67 -18.51 -8.58
CA GLY A 17 -4.76 -19.64 -8.40
C GLY A 17 -3.47 -19.33 -7.63
N VAL A 18 -3.40 -18.21 -6.92
CA VAL A 18 -2.20 -17.79 -6.17
C VAL A 18 -1.90 -18.75 -5.02
N THR A 19 -0.66 -19.21 -4.92
CA THR A 19 -0.18 -20.16 -3.90
C THR A 19 0.62 -19.49 -2.80
N ARG A 20 1.21 -18.32 -3.06
CA ARG A 20 1.99 -17.56 -2.08
C ARG A 20 1.87 -16.07 -2.36
N ILE A 21 1.77 -15.26 -1.32
CA ILE A 21 1.85 -13.80 -1.39
C ILE A 21 2.84 -13.33 -0.33
N VAL A 22 3.65 -12.33 -0.66
CA VAL A 22 4.53 -11.62 0.27
C VAL A 22 4.34 -10.13 0.07
N ALA A 23 4.12 -9.41 1.14
CA ALA A 23 4.01 -7.96 1.15
C ALA A 23 4.95 -7.35 2.21
N GLU A 24 5.27 -6.07 2.06
CA GLU A 24 6.01 -5.32 3.08
C GLU A 24 5.02 -4.60 4.03
N THR A 25 5.29 -4.72 5.32
CA THR A 25 4.56 -4.04 6.40
C THR A 25 5.55 -3.27 7.26
N HIS A 26 5.06 -2.43 8.16
CA HIS A 26 5.93 -1.69 9.09
C HIS A 26 6.75 -2.60 10.01
N ASP A 27 6.26 -3.81 10.30
CA ASP A 27 6.95 -4.81 11.12
C ASP A 27 7.87 -5.74 10.30
N GLY A 28 8.02 -5.46 9.00
CA GLY A 28 8.80 -6.24 8.05
C GLY A 28 7.96 -7.04 7.07
N SER A 29 8.50 -8.16 6.60
CA SER A 29 7.88 -8.97 5.55
C SER A 29 6.69 -9.79 6.07
N PHE A 30 5.56 -9.70 5.39
CA PHE A 30 4.34 -10.43 5.73
C PHE A 30 3.98 -11.44 4.64
N GLY A 31 4.06 -12.73 4.98
CA GLY A 31 3.81 -13.85 4.06
C GLY A 31 2.44 -14.49 4.27
N LEU A 32 1.77 -14.84 3.17
CA LEU A 32 0.49 -15.53 3.14
C LEU A 32 0.57 -16.81 2.31
N LEU A 33 0.02 -17.88 2.88
CA LEU A 33 -0.22 -19.17 2.24
C LEU A 33 -1.72 -19.48 2.24
N PRO A 34 -2.22 -20.40 1.40
CA PRO A 34 -3.65 -20.55 1.13
C PRO A 34 -4.54 -20.88 2.34
N ASN A 35 -3.96 -21.51 3.37
CA ASN A 35 -4.69 -21.93 4.58
C ASN A 35 -4.43 -21.01 5.79
N ARG A 36 -3.81 -19.84 5.56
CA ARG A 36 -3.70 -18.83 6.61
C ARG A 36 -5.11 -18.41 7.06
N LEU A 37 -5.33 -18.19 8.36
CA LEU A 37 -6.59 -17.64 8.87
C LEU A 37 -6.85 -16.22 8.38
N ASP A 38 -8.08 -15.76 8.50
CA ASP A 38 -8.48 -14.40 8.11
C ASP A 38 -7.70 -13.34 8.89
N CYS A 39 -7.24 -12.32 8.18
CA CYS A 39 -6.38 -11.29 8.75
C CYS A 39 -6.42 -9.99 7.96
N VAL A 40 -6.01 -8.92 8.62
CA VAL A 40 -5.73 -7.62 8.02
C VAL A 40 -4.30 -7.22 8.35
N ALA A 41 -3.61 -6.57 7.42
CA ALA A 41 -2.29 -6.01 7.62
C ALA A 41 -2.20 -4.61 7.01
N ALA A 42 -1.61 -3.68 7.74
CA ALA A 42 -1.23 -2.38 7.20
C ALA A 42 0.05 -2.55 6.35
N LEU A 43 0.00 -2.08 5.12
CA LEU A 43 1.12 -2.17 4.18
C LEU A 43 1.99 -0.92 4.25
N ALA A 44 3.30 -1.13 4.24
CA ALA A 44 4.28 -0.09 3.98
C ALA A 44 4.56 -0.02 2.45
N PRO A 45 5.13 1.08 1.93
CA PRO A 45 5.58 1.12 0.54
C PRO A 45 6.65 0.06 0.33
N GLY A 46 6.50 -0.75 -0.72
CA GLY A 46 7.38 -1.89 -0.92
C GLY A 46 6.97 -2.75 -2.12
N ILE A 47 7.55 -3.94 -2.20
CA ILE A 47 7.28 -4.87 -3.29
C ILE A 47 6.29 -5.94 -2.82
N LEU A 48 5.12 -5.96 -3.44
CA LEU A 48 4.18 -7.07 -3.37
C LEU A 48 4.63 -8.15 -4.35
N THR A 49 4.84 -9.36 -3.85
CA THR A 49 5.18 -10.54 -4.65
C THR A 49 4.08 -11.58 -4.51
N TRP A 50 3.71 -12.23 -5.61
CA TRP A 50 2.83 -13.38 -5.58
C TRP A 50 3.35 -14.48 -6.49
N GLN A 51 2.94 -15.71 -6.21
CA GLN A 51 3.30 -16.87 -7.01
C GLN A 51 2.05 -17.62 -7.47
N THR A 52 2.05 -18.00 -8.74
CA THR A 52 1.07 -18.91 -9.33
C THR A 52 1.78 -20.13 -9.94
N PRO A 53 1.12 -21.30 -9.97
CA PRO A 53 1.67 -22.45 -10.68
C PRO A 53 1.75 -22.27 -12.20
N ALA A 54 0.89 -21.42 -12.77
CA ALA A 54 0.76 -21.21 -14.21
C ALA A 54 1.80 -20.22 -14.74
N ASP A 55 1.94 -19.07 -14.09
CA ASP A 55 2.72 -17.93 -14.61
C ASP A 55 4.01 -17.68 -13.80
N GLY A 56 4.25 -18.45 -12.74
CA GLY A 56 5.41 -18.26 -11.87
C GLY A 56 5.23 -17.10 -10.90
N GLU A 57 6.29 -16.31 -10.69
CA GLU A 57 6.28 -15.15 -9.79
C GLU A 57 5.86 -13.86 -10.50
N GLY A 58 4.97 -13.10 -9.86
CA GLY A 58 4.59 -11.75 -10.25
C GLY A 58 4.99 -10.73 -9.19
N PHE A 59 5.30 -9.52 -9.62
CA PHE A 59 5.77 -8.44 -8.77
C PHE A 59 5.03 -7.13 -9.06
N ALA A 60 4.70 -6.40 -8.00
CA ALA A 60 4.23 -5.03 -8.09
C ALA A 60 4.85 -4.17 -7.00
N ALA A 61 5.32 -2.98 -7.36
CA ALA A 61 5.57 -1.91 -6.41
C ALA A 61 4.22 -1.41 -5.91
N VAL A 62 4.03 -1.36 -4.60
CA VAL A 62 2.81 -0.86 -3.98
C VAL A 62 3.15 0.22 -2.96
N ASP A 63 2.31 1.23 -2.87
CA ASP A 63 2.38 2.27 -1.84
C ASP A 63 1.67 1.80 -0.55
N VAL A 64 1.64 2.65 0.49
CA VAL A 64 0.89 2.35 1.71
C VAL A 64 -0.58 2.02 1.41
N GLY A 65 -1.11 1.14 2.24
CA GLY A 65 -2.49 0.70 2.13
C GLY A 65 -2.80 -0.43 3.09
N THR A 66 -3.72 -1.29 2.70
CA THR A 66 -4.16 -2.42 3.51
C THR A 66 -4.23 -3.69 2.69
N LEU A 67 -3.86 -4.80 3.32
CA LEU A 67 -4.13 -6.13 2.83
C LEU A 67 -5.18 -6.76 3.72
N THR A 68 -6.24 -7.29 3.12
CA THR A 68 -7.26 -8.08 3.82
C THR A 68 -7.35 -9.45 3.21
N LYS A 69 -7.32 -10.49 4.04
CA LYS A 69 -7.54 -11.88 3.65
C LYS A 69 -8.80 -12.40 4.33
N VAL A 70 -9.75 -12.88 3.53
CA VAL A 70 -10.99 -13.52 3.99
C VAL A 70 -11.24 -14.80 3.18
N GLY A 71 -11.25 -15.95 3.83
CA GLY A 71 -11.41 -17.24 3.16
C GLY A 71 -10.30 -17.51 2.15
N ARG A 72 -10.60 -17.43 0.86
CA ARG A 72 -9.62 -17.58 -0.24
C ARG A 72 -9.29 -16.26 -0.96
N GLU A 73 -10.02 -15.20 -0.62
CA GLU A 73 -9.88 -13.88 -1.21
C GLU A 73 -8.80 -13.09 -0.46
N VAL A 74 -7.92 -12.46 -1.22
CA VAL A 74 -6.91 -11.54 -0.73
C VAL A 74 -7.06 -10.24 -1.50
N VAL A 75 -7.41 -9.17 -0.80
CA VAL A 75 -7.62 -7.85 -1.38
C VAL A 75 -6.54 -6.91 -0.86
N VAL A 76 -5.78 -6.33 -1.77
CA VAL A 76 -4.78 -5.30 -1.50
C VAL A 76 -5.34 -3.97 -1.99
N THR A 77 -5.60 -3.04 -1.07
CA THR A 77 -6.08 -1.70 -1.40
C THR A 77 -4.98 -0.70 -1.10
N VAL A 78 -4.46 -0.05 -2.13
CA VAL A 78 -3.30 0.85 -2.03
C VAL A 78 -3.54 2.12 -2.81
N ARG A 79 -2.84 3.21 -2.47
CA ARG A 79 -2.99 4.50 -3.17
C ARG A 79 -2.44 4.45 -4.59
N ARG A 80 -1.32 3.75 -4.78
CA ARG A 80 -0.55 3.64 -6.02
C ARG A 80 0.00 2.22 -6.15
N ALA A 81 0.06 1.72 -7.37
CA ALA A 81 0.67 0.44 -7.69
C ALA A 81 1.28 0.49 -9.10
N LEU A 82 2.39 -0.22 -9.29
CA LEU A 82 3.03 -0.38 -10.58
C LEU A 82 3.53 -1.83 -10.72
N GLN A 83 3.13 -2.50 -11.80
CA GLN A 83 3.50 -3.89 -12.07
C GLN A 83 4.75 -3.91 -12.94
N GLY A 84 5.69 -4.79 -12.64
CA GLY A 84 6.95 -4.87 -13.36
C GLY A 84 7.53 -6.27 -13.35
N ARG A 85 8.37 -6.56 -14.34
CA ARG A 85 9.15 -7.81 -14.42
C ARG A 85 10.58 -7.66 -13.93
N ASP A 86 11.05 -6.42 -13.79
CA ASP A 86 12.37 -6.09 -13.29
C ASP A 86 12.26 -5.52 -11.86
N LEU A 87 12.85 -6.24 -10.92
CA LEU A 87 12.79 -5.87 -9.51
C LEU A 87 13.56 -4.57 -9.22
N ALA A 88 14.62 -4.28 -9.99
CA ALA A 88 15.46 -3.11 -9.77
C ALA A 88 14.72 -1.81 -10.10
N SER A 89 14.02 -1.77 -11.24
CA SER A 89 13.14 -0.65 -11.58
C SER A 89 12.01 -0.49 -10.58
N LEU A 90 11.34 -1.58 -10.17
CA LEU A 90 10.29 -1.51 -9.14
C LEU A 90 10.82 -0.94 -7.81
N ARG A 91 12.03 -1.34 -7.39
CA ARG A 91 12.63 -0.81 -6.16
C ARG A 91 12.91 0.69 -6.28
N THR A 92 13.40 1.12 -7.44
CA THR A 92 13.64 2.54 -7.72
C THR A 92 12.35 3.34 -7.63
N THR A 93 11.24 2.84 -8.18
CA THR A 93 9.93 3.48 -8.08
C THR A 93 9.46 3.62 -6.63
N VAL A 94 9.60 2.58 -5.81
CA VAL A 94 9.25 2.66 -4.37
C VAL A 94 10.07 3.75 -3.67
N ASP A 95 11.39 3.75 -3.88
CA ASP A 95 12.30 4.65 -3.17
C ASP A 95 12.13 6.11 -3.61
N GLN A 96 11.98 6.35 -4.92
CA GLN A 96 11.99 7.70 -5.49
C GLN A 96 10.60 8.32 -5.57
N GLU A 97 9.57 7.54 -5.88
CA GLU A 97 8.23 8.10 -6.11
C GLU A 97 7.34 7.92 -4.90
N PHE A 98 7.35 6.76 -4.24
CA PHE A 98 6.39 6.53 -3.17
C PHE A 98 6.83 7.20 -1.87
N LEU A 99 8.07 6.99 -1.45
CA LEU A 99 8.61 7.59 -0.21
C LEU A 99 8.78 9.12 -0.32
N ALA A 100 9.27 9.65 -1.44
CA ALA A 100 9.49 11.08 -1.59
C ALA A 100 8.18 11.89 -1.64
N LEU A 101 7.16 11.36 -2.33
CA LEU A 101 5.84 12.00 -2.37
C LEU A 101 5.16 11.95 -1.00
N ASP A 102 5.27 10.85 -0.26
CA ASP A 102 4.67 10.73 1.07
C ASP A 102 5.28 11.75 2.07
N GLN A 103 6.61 11.92 2.05
CA GLN A 103 7.28 12.92 2.89
C GLN A 103 6.83 14.36 2.54
N THR A 104 6.70 14.66 1.25
CA THR A 104 6.26 15.99 0.79
C THR A 104 4.79 16.24 1.17
N GLU A 105 3.90 15.29 0.94
CA GLU A 105 2.49 15.37 1.34
C GLU A 105 2.33 15.57 2.85
N HIS A 106 3.10 14.83 3.65
CA HIS A 106 3.09 14.97 5.11
C HIS A 106 3.53 16.35 5.58
N GLN A 107 4.56 16.93 4.97
CA GLN A 107 5.02 18.29 5.29
C GLN A 107 3.95 19.34 4.99
N VAL A 108 3.34 19.28 3.80
CA VAL A 108 2.28 20.21 3.40
C VAL A 108 1.07 20.11 4.34
N ARG A 109 0.59 18.90 4.64
CA ARG A 109 -0.52 18.69 5.59
C ARG A 109 -0.21 19.21 6.98
N THR A 110 1.03 19.00 7.46
CA THR A 110 1.47 19.47 8.79
C THR A 110 1.49 20.99 8.86
N VAL A 111 1.98 21.66 7.81
CA VAL A 111 1.99 23.13 7.74
C VAL A 111 0.57 23.67 7.72
N MET A 112 -0.33 23.09 6.92
CA MET A 112 -1.74 23.49 6.86
C MET A 112 -2.44 23.31 8.21
N ALA A 113 -2.31 22.16 8.85
CA ALA A 113 -2.92 21.91 10.16
C ALA A 113 -2.44 22.92 11.24
N LYS A 114 -1.16 23.31 11.19
CA LYS A 114 -0.60 24.35 12.09
C LYS A 114 -1.19 25.73 11.80
N LEU A 115 -1.37 26.08 10.52
CA LEU A 115 -1.98 27.35 10.12
C LEU A 115 -3.45 27.41 10.57
N GLU A 116 -4.23 26.36 10.33
CA GLU A 116 -5.63 26.25 10.73
C GLU A 116 -5.78 26.35 12.26
N THR A 117 -4.97 25.59 13.01
CA THR A 117 -4.98 25.62 14.48
C THR A 117 -4.56 27.00 15.01
N GLY A 118 -3.56 27.62 14.40
CA GLY A 118 -3.10 28.96 14.75
C GLY A 118 -4.15 30.04 14.47
N PHE A 119 -4.88 29.92 13.36
CA PHE A 119 -6.00 30.80 13.02
C PHE A 119 -7.14 30.69 14.02
N ALA A 120 -7.60 29.46 14.31
CA ALA A 120 -8.66 29.21 15.27
C ALA A 120 -8.32 29.80 16.65
N ARG A 121 -7.07 29.64 17.11
CA ARG A 121 -6.60 30.17 18.39
C ARG A 121 -6.62 31.70 18.43
N ARG A 122 -6.15 32.37 17.38
CA ARG A 122 -6.15 33.85 17.30
C ARG A 122 -7.56 34.42 17.16
N PHE A 123 -8.44 33.73 16.45
CA PHE A 123 -9.83 34.14 16.29
C PHE A 123 -10.59 34.09 17.63
N MET A 124 -10.40 33.03 18.42
CA MET A 124 -10.97 32.95 19.77
C MET A 124 -10.46 34.05 20.72
N GLN A 125 -9.20 34.48 20.58
CA GLN A 125 -8.63 35.58 21.38
C GLN A 125 -9.16 36.97 21.02
N MET A 126 -9.75 37.16 19.83
CA MET A 126 -10.35 38.44 19.41
C MET A 126 -11.84 38.55 19.76
N GLN A 127 -12.49 37.45 20.15
CA GLN A 127 -13.90 37.41 20.55
C GLN A 127 -14.12 37.45 22.07
N SER A 128 -13.04 37.67 22.83
CA SER A 128 -13.02 37.90 24.29
C SER A 128 -12.66 39.35 24.61
#